data_AF-A0A379TI50-F1
#
_entry.id   AF-A0A379TI50-F1
#
_cell.length_a   1.000
_cell.length_b   1.000
_cell.length_c   1.000
_cell.angle_alpha   90.00
_cell.angle_beta   90.00
_cell.angle_gamma   90.00
#
_symmetry.space_group_name_H-M   'P 1'
#
loop_
_entity.id
_entity.type
_entity.pdbx_description
1 polymer ?
#
loop_
_entity_poly.entity_id
_entity_poly.type
_entity_poly.pdbx_seq_one_letter_code
_entity_poly.pdbx_strand_id
1 'polypeptide(L)'
;MLNQFIEREKMQRGYRSPLYPAWFWLTVVETFNYTAIRLNQLIHLRVRDIDLVHDTLFIQSEGSKSHDEHIVPIASRLRPYLEHLLEEVKTKGIRADDQLFNINRFSRRTLR
;
A
#
# COMPACT_ATOMS: atom_id res chain seq x y z
N MET A 1 10.52 -13.61 1.31
CA MET A 1 11.27 -13.15 0.12
C MET A 1 11.43 -11.63 0.11
N LEU A 2 10.35 -10.82 0.20
CA LEU A 2 10.45 -9.34 0.20
C LEU A 2 11.27 -8.73 1.34
N ASN A 3 11.20 -9.27 2.56
CA ASN A 3 11.99 -8.81 3.70
C ASN A 3 13.51 -8.78 3.46
N GLN A 4 14.03 -9.69 2.64
CA GLN A 4 15.46 -9.70 2.32
C GLN A 4 15.89 -8.46 1.52
N PHE A 5 14.99 -7.90 0.71
CA PHE A 5 15.26 -6.68 -0.05
C PHE A 5 15.25 -5.47 0.87
N ILE A 6 14.31 -5.41 1.83
CA ILE A 6 14.26 -4.36 2.85
C ILE A 6 15.57 -4.33 3.65
N GLU A 7 16.03 -5.49 4.13
CA GLU A 7 17.26 -5.56 4.90
C GLU A 7 18.50 -5.18 4.08
N ARG A 8 18.57 -5.59 2.81
CA ARG A 8 19.65 -5.16 1.91
C ARG A 8 19.61 -3.67 1.60
N GLU A 9 18.44 -3.08 1.41
CA GLU A 9 18.25 -1.64 1.20
C GLU A 9 18.78 -0.82 2.39
N LYS A 10 18.62 -1.32 3.62
CA LYS A 10 19.14 -0.69 4.85
C LYS A 10 20.64 -0.88 5.03
N MET A 11 21.15 -2.09 4.78
CA MET A 11 22.53 -2.46 5.11
C MET A 11 23.55 -2.05 4.04
N GLN A 12 23.15 -1.97 2.78
CA GLN A 12 24.09 -1.80 1.66
C GLN A 12 23.85 -0.45 0.95
N ARG A 13 24.70 0.53 1.27
CA ARG A 13 24.68 1.83 0.59
C ARG A 13 24.94 1.65 -0.91
N GLY A 14 24.02 2.14 -1.74
CA GLY A 14 24.10 2.01 -3.20
C GLY A 14 23.47 0.74 -3.78
N TYR A 15 22.89 -0.13 -2.95
CA TYR A 15 22.17 -1.31 -3.43
C TYR A 15 20.99 -0.90 -4.32
N ARG A 16 21.04 -1.36 -5.58
CA ARG A 16 19.95 -1.17 -6.54
C ARG A 16 18.94 -2.31 -6.40
N SER A 17 18.15 -2.26 -5.33
CA SER A 17 17.04 -3.20 -5.14
C SER A 17 16.12 -3.22 -6.38
N PRO A 18 15.77 -4.39 -6.93
CA PRO A 18 14.87 -4.48 -8.08
C PRO A 18 13.44 -4.02 -7.74
N LEU A 19 13.06 -4.07 -6.45
CA LEU A 19 11.74 -3.72 -5.94
C LEU A 19 11.80 -2.50 -5.03
N TYR A 20 12.54 -1.44 -5.42
CA TYR A 20 12.73 -0.29 -4.54
C TYR A 20 11.52 0.68 -4.51
N PRO A 21 11.06 1.13 -3.32
CA PRO A 21 11.45 0.63 -2.00
C PRO A 21 10.69 -0.66 -1.66
N ALA A 22 11.39 -1.65 -1.09
CA ALA A 22 10.82 -2.99 -0.92
C ALA A 22 9.67 -3.03 0.10
N TRP A 23 9.67 -2.13 1.09
CA TRP A 23 8.60 -2.02 2.08
C TRP A 23 7.25 -1.67 1.43
N PHE A 24 7.26 -0.88 0.35
CA PHE A 24 6.04 -0.50 -0.35
C PHE A 24 5.39 -1.73 -1.00
N TRP A 25 6.18 -2.50 -1.75
CA TRP A 25 5.69 -3.72 -2.41
C TRP A 25 5.29 -4.80 -1.41
N LEU A 26 5.98 -4.89 -0.27
CA LEU A 26 5.53 -5.73 0.83
C LEU A 26 4.14 -5.33 1.31
N THR A 27 3.90 -4.04 1.54
CA THR A 27 2.59 -3.55 1.97
C THR A 27 1.48 -3.86 0.95
N VAL A 28 1.77 -3.70 -0.36
CA VAL A 28 0.84 -4.06 -1.44
C VAL A 28 0.48 -5.55 -1.39
N VAL A 29 1.48 -6.43 -1.27
CA VAL A 29 1.29 -7.88 -1.25
C VAL A 29 0.56 -8.35 0.01
N GLU A 30 0.92 -7.81 1.18
CA GLU A 30 0.22 -8.14 2.43
C GLU A 30 -1.23 -7.66 2.39
N THR A 31 -1.51 -6.48 1.81
CA THR A 31 -2.89 -6.00 1.62
C THR A 31 -3.68 -6.96 0.76
N PHE A 32 -3.12 -7.40 -0.37
CA PHE A 32 -3.75 -8.40 -1.23
C PHE A 32 -4.01 -9.72 -0.50
N ASN A 33 -3.02 -10.24 0.23
CA ASN A 33 -3.10 -11.52 0.93
C ASN A 33 -4.13 -11.52 2.08
N TYR A 34 -4.17 -10.47 2.89
CA TYR A 34 -5.03 -10.43 4.07
C TYR A 34 -6.48 -10.01 3.77
N THR A 35 -6.73 -9.33 2.66
CA THR A 35 -8.08 -8.83 2.32
C THR A 35 -8.76 -9.61 1.21
N ALA A 36 -8.03 -10.45 0.47
CA ALA A 36 -8.51 -11.14 -0.73
C ALA A 36 -9.15 -10.19 -1.78
N ILE A 37 -8.77 -8.91 -1.76
CA ILE A 37 -9.23 -7.89 -2.69
C ILE A 37 -8.86 -8.25 -4.13
N ARG A 38 -9.73 -7.93 -5.09
CA ARG A 38 -9.42 -8.10 -6.52
C ARG A 38 -8.33 -7.12 -6.95
N LEU A 39 -7.44 -7.55 -7.85
CA LEU A 39 -6.33 -6.70 -8.31
C LEU A 39 -6.78 -5.32 -8.83
N ASN A 40 -7.85 -5.26 -9.62
CA ASN A 40 -8.38 -3.98 -10.10
C ASN A 40 -8.84 -3.07 -8.96
N GLN A 41 -9.44 -3.62 -7.91
CA GLN A 41 -9.86 -2.83 -6.76
C GLN A 41 -8.66 -2.36 -5.94
N LEU A 42 -7.66 -3.24 -5.74
CA LEU A 42 -6.41 -2.92 -5.06
C LEU A 42 -5.70 -1.71 -5.69
N ILE A 43 -5.55 -1.68 -7.01
CA ILE A 43 -4.83 -0.59 -7.69
C ILE A 43 -5.63 0.72 -7.71
N HIS A 44 -6.94 0.70 -7.48
CA HIS A 44 -7.78 1.91 -7.42
C HIS A 44 -8.03 2.41 -5.99
N LEU A 45 -7.49 1.74 -4.97
CA LEU A 45 -7.56 2.23 -3.60
C LEU A 45 -6.95 3.62 -3.47
N ARG A 46 -7.60 4.48 -2.70
CA ARG A 46 -7.14 5.82 -2.31
C ARG A 46 -6.84 5.88 -0.83
N VAL A 47 -6.13 6.92 -0.43
CA VAL A 47 -5.74 7.12 0.98
C VAL A 47 -6.95 7.11 1.91
N ARG A 48 -8.05 7.77 1.52
CA ARG A 48 -9.29 7.87 2.31
C ARG A 48 -10.01 6.54 2.52
N ASP A 49 -9.67 5.52 1.74
CA ASP A 49 -10.34 4.23 1.81
C ASP A 49 -9.79 3.37 2.98
N ILE A 50 -8.72 3.82 3.66
CA ILE A 50 -8.16 3.17 4.87
C ILE A 50 -8.63 3.90 6.12
N ASP A 51 -9.27 3.18 7.04
CA ASP A 51 -9.63 3.67 8.37
C ASP A 51 -8.94 2.82 9.45
N LEU A 52 -7.87 3.35 10.03
CA LEU A 52 -7.13 2.71 11.12
C LEU A 52 -7.75 2.91 12.51
N VAL A 53 -8.76 3.77 12.64
CA VAL A 53 -9.52 3.93 13.89
C VAL A 53 -10.47 2.74 14.05
N HIS A 54 -11.12 2.35 12.96
CA HIS A 54 -12.06 1.22 12.94
C HIS A 54 -11.46 -0.08 12.39
N ASP A 55 -10.18 -0.08 11.99
CA ASP A 55 -9.52 -1.21 11.33
C ASP A 55 -10.29 -1.72 10.11
N THR A 56 -10.67 -0.80 9.22
CA THR A 56 -11.46 -1.12 8.03
C THR A 56 -10.85 -0.57 6.75
N LEU A 57 -10.98 -1.34 5.67
CA LEU A 57 -10.66 -0.94 4.30
C LEU A 57 -11.98 -0.86 3.51
N PHE A 58 -12.25 0.30 2.93
CA PHE A 58 -13.40 0.50 2.03
C PHE A 58 -13.02 0.12 0.59
N ILE A 59 -13.73 -0.84 0.01
CA ILE A 59 -13.49 -1.29 -1.36
C ILE A 59 -14.59 -0.74 -2.27
N GLN A 60 -14.20 0.19 -3.14
CA GLN A 60 -15.11 0.79 -4.11
C GLN A 60 -15.53 -0.16 -5.22
N SER A 61 -16.67 0.16 -5.84
CA SER A 61 -17.19 -0.53 -7.02
C SER A 61 -16.45 -0.21 -8.32
N GLU A 62 -15.59 0.82 -8.37
CA GLU A 62 -14.81 1.13 -9.57
C GLU A 62 -13.92 -0.06 -9.97
N GLY A 63 -14.15 -0.63 -11.16
CA GLY A 63 -13.47 -1.83 -11.64
C GLY A 63 -14.10 -3.17 -11.22
N SER A 64 -15.24 -3.17 -10.52
CA SER A 64 -16.05 -4.34 -10.20
C SER A 64 -17.01 -4.68 -11.35
N LYS A 65 -17.08 -5.96 -11.74
CA LYS A 65 -18.10 -6.44 -12.70
C LYS A 65 -19.51 -6.53 -12.09
N SER A 66 -19.65 -6.43 -10.77
CA SER A 66 -20.92 -6.58 -10.04
C SER A 66 -21.40 -5.32 -9.30
N HIS A 67 -20.65 -4.21 -9.37
CA HIS A 67 -20.94 -2.97 -8.64
C HIS A 67 -21.03 -3.08 -7.10
N ASP A 68 -20.53 -4.16 -6.48
CA ASP A 68 -20.56 -4.29 -5.01
C ASP A 68 -19.47 -3.47 -4.31
N GLU A 69 -19.90 -2.40 -3.63
CA GLU A 69 -19.13 -1.74 -2.58
C GLU A 69 -19.19 -2.55 -1.29
N HIS A 70 -18.07 -2.73 -0.61
CA HIS A 70 -18.05 -3.43 0.68
C HIS A 70 -16.87 -2.97 1.55
N ILE A 71 -17.04 -3.18 2.85
CA ILE A 71 -16.02 -2.92 3.86
C ILE A 71 -15.39 -4.24 4.26
N VAL A 72 -14.06 -4.30 4.27
CA VAL A 72 -13.31 -5.46 4.77
C VAL A 72 -12.50 -5.09 6.01
N PRO A 73 -12.38 -5.99 7.00
CA PRO A 73 -11.56 -5.74 8.18
C PRO A 73 -10.07 -5.74 7.83
N ILE A 74 -9.31 -4.87 8.47
CA ILE A 74 -7.85 -4.87 8.46
C ILE A 74 -7.37 -5.86 9.51
N ALA A 75 -6.77 -6.96 9.06
CA ALA A 75 -6.16 -7.92 9.97
C ALA A 75 -5.07 -7.25 10.83
N SER A 76 -4.95 -7.63 12.11
CA SER A 76 -3.93 -7.09 13.01
C SER A 76 -2.50 -7.26 12.50
N ARG A 77 -2.25 -8.29 11.67
CA ARG A 77 -0.97 -8.51 10.99
C ARG A 77 -0.72 -7.58 9.80
N LEU A 78 -1.76 -7.07 9.15
CA LEU A 78 -1.67 -6.11 8.05
C LEU A 78 -1.43 -4.68 8.57
N ARG A 79 -2.06 -4.35 9.71
CA ARG A 79 -2.09 -3.00 10.28
C ARG A 79 -0.71 -2.29 10.33
N PRO A 80 0.39 -2.90 10.81
CA PRO A 80 1.68 -2.21 10.88
C PRO A 80 2.22 -1.76 9.52
N TYR A 81 1.91 -2.49 8.44
CA TYR A 81 2.32 -2.11 7.09
C TYR A 81 1.52 -0.91 6.58
N LEU A 82 0.21 -0.87 6.85
CA LEU A 82 -0.66 0.25 6.49
C LEU A 82 -0.36 1.50 7.32
N GLU A 83 -0.02 1.35 8.61
CA GLU A 83 0.43 2.46 9.45
C GLU A 83 1.68 3.13 8.88
N HIS A 84 2.69 2.33 8.53
CA HIS A 84 3.91 2.86 7.92
C HIS A 84 3.64 3.54 6.57
N LEU A 85 2.80 2.94 5.72
CA LEU A 85 2.41 3.53 4.45
C LEU A 85 1.68 4.88 4.64
N LEU A 86 0.75 4.97 5.58
CA LEU A 86 0.00 6.20 5.84
C LEU A 86 0.85 7.29 6.49
N GLU A 87 1.86 6.93 7.28
CA GLU A 87 2.87 7.87 7.75
C GLU A 87 3.66 8.46 6.56
N GLU A 88 4.11 7.62 5.63
CA GLU A 88 4.81 8.07 4.41
C GLU A 88 3.90 8.92 3.49
N VAL A 89 2.62 8.58 3.39
CA VAL A 89 1.59 9.39 2.70
C VAL A 89 1.55 10.79 3.29
N LYS A 90 1.50 10.89 4.63
CA LYS A 90 1.45 12.15 5.36
C LYS A 90 2.73 12.97 5.17
N THR A 91 3.90 12.36 5.31
CA THR A 91 5.19 13.06 5.16
C THR A 91 5.39 13.62 3.74
N LYS A 92 4.80 12.97 2.73
CA LYS A 92 4.88 13.36 1.32
C LYS A 92 3.73 14.27 0.86
N GLY A 93 2.80 14.63 1.75
CA GLY A 93 1.66 15.49 1.40
C GLY A 93 0.71 14.87 0.37
N ILE A 94 0.60 13.54 0.32
CA ILE A 94 -0.35 12.84 -0.55
C ILE A 94 -1.77 13.08 -0.03
N ARG A 95 -2.71 13.41 -0.94
CA ARG A 95 -4.08 13.81 -0.58
C ARG A 95 -4.95 12.58 -0.32
N ALA A 96 -6.05 12.79 0.40
CA ALA A 96 -7.02 11.74 0.72
C ALA A 96 -7.59 11.03 -0.52
N ASP A 97 -7.77 11.77 -1.61
CA ASP A 97 -8.31 11.26 -2.88
C ASP A 97 -7.25 10.68 -3.83
N ASP A 98 -5.96 10.83 -3.50
CA ASP A 98 -4.87 10.29 -4.31
C ASP A 98 -4.82 8.75 -4.16
N GLN A 99 -4.36 8.08 -5.23
CA GLN A 99 -4.10 6.63 -5.24
C GLN A 99 -3.14 6.23 -4.12
N LEU A 100 -3.57 5.30 -3.26
CA LEU A 100 -2.82 4.80 -2.11
C LEU A 100 -1.54 4.06 -2.57
N PHE A 101 -1.71 3.09 -3.47
CA PHE A 101 -0.60 2.30 -3.99
C PHE A 101 -0.03 2.90 -5.27
N ASN A 102 0.65 4.05 -5.13
CA ASN A 102 1.36 4.69 -6.23
C ASN A 102 2.87 4.75 -5.97
N ILE A 103 3.61 3.79 -6.55
CA ILE A 103 5.07 3.69 -6.41
C ILE A 103 5.81 4.99 -6.76
N ASN A 104 5.27 5.81 -7.67
CA ASN A 104 5.91 7.05 -8.10
C ASN A 104 5.95 8.12 -7.01
N ARG A 105 5.11 8.01 -5.99
CA ARG A 105 5.13 8.93 -4.84
C ARG A 105 6.17 8.49 -3.79
N PHE A 106 6.48 7.20 -3.73
CA PHE A 106 7.37 6.62 -2.71
C PHE A 106 8.80 6.36 -3.21
N SER A 107 8.98 6.13 -4.51
CA SER A 107 10.28 5.80 -5.07
C SER A 107 11.10 7.04 -5.43
N ARG A 108 12.26 7.19 -4.79
CA ARG A 108 13.27 8.19 -5.16
C ARG A 108 13.82 8.03 -6.57
N ARG A 109 13.55 6.91 -7.25
CA ARG A 109 14.04 6.67 -8.63
C ARG A 109 13.14 7.31 -9.69
N THR A 110 11.89 7.57 -9.33
CA THR A 110 10.88 8.10 -10.25
C THR A 110 10.45 9.52 -9.90
N LEU A 111 10.72 9.98 -8.68
CA LEU A 111 10.70 11.40 -8.33
C LEU A 111 11.78 12.13 -9.14
N ARG A 112 11.37 12.88 -10.17
CA ARG A 112 12.21 13.81 -10.93
C ARG A 112 12.22 15.18 -10.27
#